data_AF-A0A7S0TG99-F1
#
_entry.id   AF-A0A7S0TG99-F1
#
_cell.length_a   1.000
_cell.length_b   1.000
_cell.length_c   1.000
_cell.angle_alpha   90.00
_cell.angle_beta   90.00
_cell.angle_gamma   90.00
#
_symmetry.space_group_name_H-M   'P 1'
#
loop_
_entity.id
_entity.type
_entity.pdbx_description
1 polymer ?
#
loop_
_entity_poly.entity_id
_entity_poly.type
_entity_poly.pdbx_seq_one_letter_code
_entity_poly.pdbx_strand_id
1 'polypeptide(L)'
;MSSYQFELAFRQYIAAFDGTNDLSPAEFKSLFDNVHHKGLNYLPKDEKVIGGDGMMHLKAVTPVTREEIYQLHSKHYASGQKVTLIHFRKIGLDCVDIKVRLVNGKEETTVRVANTLSNS
;
A
#
# COMPACT_ATOMS: atom_id res chain seq x y z
N MET A 1 -8.80 -3.28 14.11
CA MET A 1 -9.20 -1.88 13.77
C MET A 1 -10.46 -1.95 12.92
N SER A 2 -11.47 -1.12 13.18
CA SER A 2 -12.69 -1.16 12.35
C SER A 2 -12.41 -0.68 10.92
N SER A 3 -13.22 -1.10 9.94
CA SER A 3 -13.05 -0.65 8.54
C SER A 3 -13.16 0.86 8.39
N TYR A 4 -13.97 1.53 9.23
CA TYR A 4 -14.10 2.98 9.25
C TYR A 4 -12.85 3.67 9.79
N GLN A 5 -12.29 3.18 10.91
CA GLN A 5 -11.04 3.69 11.46
C GLN A 5 -9.88 3.52 10.47
N PHE A 6 -9.83 2.38 9.79
CA PHE A 6 -8.84 2.13 8.75
C PHE A 6 -9.01 3.07 7.55
N GLU A 7 -10.25 3.29 7.08
CA GLU A 7 -10.50 4.24 5.99
C GLU A 7 -10.03 5.66 6.35
N LEU A 8 -10.35 6.12 7.56
CA LEU A 8 -9.94 7.44 8.02
C LEU A 8 -8.41 7.57 8.10
N ALA A 9 -7.73 6.59 8.71
CA ALA A 9 -6.28 6.57 8.79
C ALA A 9 -5.64 6.51 7.39
N PHE A 10 -6.20 5.69 6.49
CA PHE A 10 -5.72 5.57 5.12
C PHE A 10 -5.86 6.88 4.34
N ARG A 11 -7.00 7.56 4.46
CA ARG A 11 -7.23 8.87 3.83
C ARG A 11 -6.27 9.94 4.33
N GLN A 12 -6.01 9.98 5.64
CA GLN A 12 -5.02 10.89 6.23
C GLN A 12 -3.61 10.59 5.73
N TYR A 13 -3.25 9.31 5.66
CA TYR A 13 -1.93 8.89 5.18
C TYR A 13 -1.69 9.25 3.72
N ILE A 14 -2.63 8.94 2.82
CA ILE A 14 -2.45 9.27 1.39
C ILE A 14 -2.51 10.78 1.13
N ALA A 15 -3.16 11.57 2.00
CA ALA A 15 -3.18 13.02 1.88
C ALA A 15 -1.80 13.66 2.09
N ALA A 16 -0.87 12.98 2.77
CA ALA A 16 0.53 13.39 2.83
C ALA A 16 1.21 13.38 1.44
N PHE A 17 0.73 12.56 0.51
CA PHE A 17 1.24 12.48 -0.85
C PHE A 17 0.49 13.46 -1.76
N ASP A 18 0.67 14.76 -1.53
CA ASP A 18 0.12 15.86 -2.34
C ASP A 18 1.15 16.45 -3.32
N GLY A 19 2.40 16.00 -3.21
CA GLY A 19 3.56 16.35 -4.02
C GLY A 19 4.41 17.49 -3.47
N THR A 20 4.14 18.02 -2.27
CA THR A 20 5.00 19.05 -1.64
C THR A 20 6.05 18.45 -0.71
N ASN A 21 5.72 17.33 -0.07
CA ASN A 21 6.56 16.61 0.89
C ASN A 21 6.90 17.41 2.15
N ASP A 22 5.94 18.22 2.63
CA ASP A 22 6.16 19.18 3.72
C ASP A 22 6.21 18.59 5.14
N LEU A 23 5.81 17.32 5.32
CA LEU A 23 5.89 16.65 6.62
C LEU A 23 7.33 16.26 6.98
N SER A 24 7.65 16.38 8.27
CA SER A 24 8.87 15.80 8.82
C SER A 24 8.86 14.26 8.73
N PRO A 25 10.05 13.61 8.78
CA PRO A 25 10.12 12.15 8.80
C PRO A 25 9.32 11.51 9.93
N ALA A 26 9.23 12.16 11.10
CA ALA A 26 8.49 11.65 12.25
C ALA A 26 6.97 11.72 12.04
N GLU A 27 6.47 12.80 11.45
CA GLU A 27 5.05 12.95 11.10
C GLU A 27 4.63 11.93 10.03
N PHE A 28 5.43 11.79 8.98
CA PHE A 28 5.18 10.79 7.93
C PHE A 28 5.18 9.36 8.51
N LYS A 29 6.14 9.05 9.37
CA LYS A 29 6.22 7.75 10.06
C LYS A 29 5.00 7.50 10.95
N SER A 30 4.48 8.52 11.64
CA SER A 30 3.27 8.39 12.45
C SER A 30 2.04 8.04 11.60
N LEU A 31 1.86 8.72 10.46
CA LEU A 31 0.78 8.41 9.53
C LEU A 31 0.91 6.99 8.96
N PHE A 32 2.12 6.58 8.59
CA PHE A 32 2.40 5.22 8.14
C PHE A 32 2.03 4.19 9.21
N ASP A 33 2.41 4.45 10.47
CA ASP A 33 2.16 3.54 11.58
C ASP A 33 0.67 3.32 11.87
N ASN A 34 -0.16 4.33 11.62
CA ASN A 34 -1.61 4.26 11.79
C ASN A 34 -2.31 3.36 10.76
N VAL A 35 -1.74 3.23 9.56
CA VAL A 35 -2.30 2.39 8.48
C VAL A 35 -1.69 0.99 8.51
N HIS A 36 -0.37 0.92 8.70
CA HIS A 36 0.41 -0.29 8.55
C HIS A 36 0.76 -0.86 9.92
N HIS A 37 -0.17 -1.60 10.54
CA HIS A 37 0.05 -2.16 11.88
C HIS A 37 1.27 -3.09 11.96
N LYS A 38 1.89 -3.24 13.15
CA LYS A 38 3.11 -4.06 13.33
C LYS A 38 2.91 -5.54 12.98
N GLY A 39 1.69 -6.05 13.10
CA GLY A 39 1.32 -7.42 12.73
C GLY A 39 0.87 -7.61 11.28
N LEU A 40 0.99 -6.58 10.44
CA LEU A 40 0.56 -6.66 9.05
C LEU A 40 1.61 -7.39 8.20
N ASN A 41 1.18 -8.47 7.54
CA ASN A 41 2.01 -9.23 6.61
C ASN A 41 1.73 -8.77 5.18
N TYR A 42 2.78 -8.44 4.43
CA TYR A 42 2.67 -8.17 3.00
C TYR A 42 3.02 -9.45 2.26
N LEU A 43 2.00 -10.03 1.64
CA LEU A 43 2.12 -11.24 0.83
C LEU A 43 1.94 -10.83 -0.63
N PRO A 44 3.03 -10.59 -1.38
CA PRO A 44 2.94 -10.36 -2.80
C PRO A 44 2.26 -11.57 -3.47
N LYS A 45 1.58 -11.33 -4.59
CA LYS A 45 1.08 -12.46 -5.39
C LYS A 45 2.26 -13.28 -5.90
N ASP A 46 2.09 -14.59 -5.91
CA ASP A 46 3.06 -15.51 -6.51
C ASP A 46 3.39 -15.08 -7.94
N GLU A 47 4.68 -15.13 -8.26
CA GLU A 47 5.18 -14.78 -9.58
C GLU A 47 4.92 -15.93 -10.55
N LYS A 48 4.41 -15.58 -11.73
CA LYS A 48 4.17 -16.53 -12.80
C LYS A 48 5.44 -16.64 -13.64
N VAL A 49 6.11 -17.79 -13.62
CA VAL A 49 7.37 -18.05 -14.33
C VAL A 49 7.23 -19.21 -15.31
N ILE A 50 7.96 -19.17 -16.43
CA ILE A 50 8.04 -20.30 -17.37
C ILE A 50 9.20 -21.20 -16.92
N GLY A 51 8.90 -22.48 -16.68
CA GLY A 51 9.88 -23.49 -16.29
C GLY A 51 10.72 -23.97 -17.47
N GLY A 52 11.78 -24.73 -17.17
CA GLY A 52 12.62 -25.36 -18.20
C GLY A 52 11.87 -26.40 -19.04
N ASP A 53 10.70 -26.85 -18.58
CA ASP A 53 9.74 -27.69 -19.30
C ASP A 53 8.80 -26.90 -20.23
N GLY A 54 8.94 -25.58 -20.29
CA GLY A 54 8.06 -24.68 -21.04
C GLY A 54 6.68 -24.47 -20.41
N MET A 55 6.42 -25.03 -19.22
CA MET A 55 5.15 -24.89 -18.51
C MET A 55 5.16 -23.68 -17.56
N MET A 56 3.95 -23.20 -17.23
CA MET A 56 3.76 -22.07 -16.33
C MET A 56 3.73 -22.53 -14.88
N HIS A 57 4.68 -22.06 -14.08
CA HIS A 57 4.80 -22.37 -12.66
C HIS A 57 4.54 -21.12 -11.81
N LEU A 58 4.03 -21.33 -10.59
CA LEU A 58 3.93 -20.29 -9.58
C LEU A 58 5.16 -20.35 -8.69
N LYS A 59 5.91 -19.26 -8.63
CA LYS A 59 7.03 -19.08 -7.74
C LYS A 59 6.57 -18.24 -6.55
N ALA A 60 6.66 -18.82 -5.36
CA ALA A 60 6.40 -18.09 -4.13
C ALA A 60 7.32 -16.87 -4.05
N VAL A 61 6.72 -15.70 -3.83
CA VAL A 61 7.47 -14.46 -3.62
C VAL A 61 7.72 -14.30 -2.13
N THR A 62 8.94 -13.93 -1.76
CA THR A 62 9.30 -13.66 -0.37
C THR A 62 8.36 -12.59 0.20
N PRO A 63 7.77 -12.81 1.40
CA PRO A 63 6.99 -11.79 2.08
C PRO A 63 7.82 -10.52 2.26
N VAL A 64 7.18 -9.37 2.03
CA VAL A 64 7.84 -8.07 2.21
C VAL A 64 7.65 -7.63 3.65
N THR A 65 8.72 -7.17 4.29
CA THR A 65 8.65 -6.66 5.65
C THR A 65 7.99 -5.29 5.67
N ARG A 66 7.41 -4.95 6.82
CA ARG A 66 6.85 -3.62 7.08
C ARG A 66 7.87 -2.50 6.89
N GLU A 67 9.13 -2.75 7.28
CA GLU A 67 10.19 -1.76 7.13
C GLU A 67 10.53 -1.54 5.66
N GLU A 68 10.59 -2.60 4.85
CA GLU A 68 10.79 -2.45 3.40
C GLU A 68 9.66 -1.65 2.73
N ILE A 69 8.40 -1.86 3.14
CA ILE A 69 7.28 -1.05 2.67
C ILE A 69 7.41 0.41 3.12
N TYR A 70 7.83 0.65 4.37
CA TYR A 70 8.07 2.02 4.85
C TYR A 70 9.16 2.72 4.04
N GLN A 71 10.28 2.04 3.77
CA GLN A 71 11.38 2.57 2.97
C GLN A 71 10.94 2.87 1.53
N LEU A 72 10.16 1.96 0.93
CA LEU A 72 9.58 2.16 -0.40
C LEU A 72 8.67 3.39 -0.44
N HIS A 73 7.72 3.47 0.49
CA HIS A 73 6.78 4.60 0.55
C HIS A 73 7.48 5.93 0.88
N SER A 74 8.52 5.91 1.71
CA SER A 74 9.35 7.09 2.00
C SER A 74 10.07 7.59 0.75
N LYS A 75 10.57 6.70 -0.11
CA LYS A 75 11.15 7.08 -1.41
C LYS A 75 10.12 7.71 -2.34
N HIS A 76 8.92 7.14 -2.43
CA HIS A 76 7.82 7.70 -3.22
C HIS A 76 7.37 9.07 -2.70
N TYR A 77 7.29 9.21 -1.38
CA TYR A 77 7.00 10.48 -0.74
C TYR A 77 8.07 11.50 -1.11
N ALA A 78 9.36 11.22 -0.85
CA ALA A 78 10.46 12.13 -1.17
C ALA A 78 10.56 12.52 -2.65
N SER A 79 10.04 11.70 -3.58
CA SER A 79 10.02 12.03 -5.02
C SER A 79 8.90 13.00 -5.41
N GLY A 80 8.03 13.42 -4.49
CA GLY A 80 6.88 14.29 -4.78
C GLY A 80 5.72 13.56 -5.44
N GLN A 81 5.60 12.24 -5.19
CA GLN A 81 4.48 11.46 -5.72
C GLN A 81 3.16 11.98 -5.16
N LYS A 82 2.16 12.12 -6.02
CA LYS A 82 0.78 12.41 -5.64
C LYS A 82 -0.05 11.15 -5.59
N VAL A 83 -0.85 10.99 -4.56
CA VAL A 83 -1.78 9.87 -4.41
C VAL A 83 -3.21 10.40 -4.34
N THR A 84 -4.10 9.85 -5.16
CA THR A 84 -5.53 10.16 -5.11
C THR A 84 -6.34 8.89 -4.91
N LEU A 85 -7.22 8.88 -3.91
CA LEU A 85 -8.16 7.78 -3.72
C LEU A 85 -9.22 7.80 -4.82
N ILE A 86 -9.28 6.73 -5.62
CA ILE A 86 -10.35 6.53 -6.60
C ILE A 86 -11.49 5.74 -5.97
N HIS A 87 -11.16 4.71 -5.19
CA HIS A 87 -12.13 3.78 -4.64
C HIS A 87 -11.68 3.25 -3.28
N PHE A 88 -12.64 3.14 -2.37
CA PHE A 88 -12.50 2.40 -1.13
C PHE A 88 -13.84 1.70 -0.86
N ARG A 89 -13.84 0.37 -0.78
CA ARG A 89 -15.06 -0.41 -0.56
C ARG A 89 -14.80 -1.60 0.34
N LYS A 90 -15.63 -1.74 1.37
CA LYS A 90 -15.73 -2.98 2.15
C LYS A 90 -16.36 -4.07 1.29
N ILE A 91 -15.66 -5.17 1.07
CA ILE A 91 -16.07 -6.32 0.24
C ILE A 91 -16.32 -7.61 1.04
N GLY A 92 -15.97 -7.62 2.33
CA GLY A 92 -16.27 -8.71 3.26
C GLY A 92 -16.30 -8.19 4.70
N LEU A 93 -16.51 -9.07 5.68
CA LEU A 93 -16.54 -8.69 7.11
C LEU A 93 -15.28 -7.88 7.49
N ASP A 94 -14.14 -8.36 7.00
CA ASP A 94 -12.79 -7.91 7.30
C ASP A 94 -11.97 -7.61 6.04
N CYS A 95 -12.60 -7.34 4.90
CA CYS A 95 -11.86 -7.12 3.65
C CYS A 95 -12.28 -5.80 2.98
N VAL A 96 -11.28 -5.02 2.54
CA VAL A 96 -11.46 -3.75 1.85
C VAL A 96 -10.72 -3.78 0.51
N ASP A 97 -11.40 -3.34 -0.55
CA ASP A 97 -10.85 -3.11 -1.87
C ASP A 97 -10.54 -1.62 -2.03
N ILE A 98 -9.30 -1.32 -2.39
CA ILE A 98 -8.78 0.04 -2.49
C ILE A 98 -8.21 0.24 -3.88
N LYS A 99 -8.56 1.36 -4.52
CA LYS A 99 -7.97 1.79 -5.78
C LYS A 99 -7.44 3.20 -5.62
N VAL A 100 -6.17 3.40 -5.94
CA VAL A 100 -5.49 4.69 -5.88
C VAL A 100 -4.87 5.03 -7.23
N ARG A 101 -4.91 6.30 -7.57
CA ARG A 101 -4.14 6.91 -8.66
C ARG A 101 -2.81 7.38 -8.08
N LEU A 102 -1.71 7.05 -8.74
CA LEU A 102 -0.37 7.50 -8.42
C LEU A 102 0.12 8.38 -9.57
N VAL A 103 0.63 9.56 -9.26
CA VAL A 103 1.24 10.47 -10.23
C VAL A 103 2.63 10.83 -9.77
N ASN A 104 3.64 10.53 -10.58
CA ASN A 104 5.03 10.90 -10.33
C ASN A 104 5.59 11.66 -11.54
N GLY A 105 5.61 12.99 -11.46
CA GLY A 105 5.98 13.85 -12.58
C GLY A 105 5.06 13.66 -13.80
N LYS A 106 5.54 12.95 -14.82
CA LYS A 106 4.79 12.66 -16.06
C LYS A 106 4.17 11.26 -16.10
N GLU A 107 4.56 10.38 -15.18
CA GLU A 107 4.02 9.02 -15.12
C GLU A 107 2.75 8.99 -14.26
N GLU A 108 1.74 8.32 -14.79
CA GLU A 108 0.47 8.09 -14.12
C GLU A 108 0.14 6.60 -14.15
N THR A 109 -0.11 6.03 -12.98
CA THR A 109 -0.48 4.62 -12.85
C THR A 109 -1.62 4.49 -11.86
N THR A 110 -2.42 3.44 -12.01
CA THR A 110 -3.45 3.09 -11.04
C THR A 110 -3.11 1.77 -10.38
N VAL A 111 -3.16 1.75 -9.05
CA VAL A 111 -2.92 0.54 -8.25
C VAL A 111 -4.21 0.16 -7.55
N ARG A 112 -4.53 -1.14 -7.55
CA ARG A 112 -5.68 -1.71 -6.84
C ARG A 112 -5.18 -2.82 -5.91
N VAL A 113 -5.57 -2.75 -4.64
CA VAL A 113 -5.17 -3.69 -3.60
C VAL A 113 -6.41 -4.13 -2.82
N ALA A 114 -6.48 -5.42 -2.52
CA ALA A 114 -7.43 -5.97 -1.56
C ALA A 114 -6.69 -6.22 -0.24
N ASN A 115 -7.15 -5.58 0.84
CA ASN A 115 -6.57 -5.71 2.17
C ASN A 115 -7.53 -6.48 3.07
N THR A 116 -6.98 -7.46 3.80
CA THR A 116 -7.68 -8.12 4.90
C THR A 116 -7.30 -7.46 6.22
N LEU A 117 -8.29 -6.93 6.93
CA LEU A 117 -8.17 -6.28 8.22
C LEU A 117 -8.30 -7.34 9.33
N SER A 118 -7.19 -7.75 9.93
CA SER A 118 -7.26 -8.60 11.13
C SER A 118 -7.55 -7.75 12.37
N ASN A 119 -8.49 -8.19 13.20
CA ASN A 119 -8.56 -7.72 14.57
C ASN A 119 -7.40 -8.37 15.33
N SER A 120 -6.43 -7.54 15.71
CA SER A 120 -5.39 -7.91 16.68
C SER A 120 -5.99 -7.89 18.09
#